data_AF-A0A2W6TM21-F1
#
_entry.id   AF-A0A2W6TM21-F1
#
_cell.length_a   1.000
_cell.length_b   1.000
_cell.length_c   1.000
_cell.angle_alpha   90.00
_cell.angle_beta   90.00
_cell.angle_gamma   90.00
#
_symmetry.space_group_name_H-M   'P 1'
#
loop_
_entity.id
_entity.type
_entity.pdbx_description
1 polymer ?
#
loop_
_entity_poly.entity_id
_entity_poly.type
_entity_poly.pdbx_seq_one_letter_code
_entity_poly.pdbx_strand_id
1 'polypeptide(L)'
;RTANAPAATPVTVDISHSWRGDLKVELLAPGGRAYLLSNYEGGSADDIKQTFEVDLSKEALNGAWRLRVNDKASGDTGRLNGWSITF
;
A
#
# COMPACT_ATOMS: atom_id res chain seq x y z
N ARG A 1 12.68 -3.17 -24.30
CA ARG A 1 11.33 -3.67 -23.93
C ARG A 1 10.95 -3.03 -22.61
N THR A 2 9.94 -2.18 -22.57
CA THR A 2 9.28 -1.78 -21.31
C THR A 2 8.37 -2.94 -20.93
N ALA A 3 8.81 -3.78 -20.00
CA ALA A 3 7.97 -4.83 -19.45
C ALA A 3 6.94 -4.21 -18.50
N ASN A 4 5.73 -4.75 -18.49
CA ASN A 4 4.75 -4.44 -17.46
C ASN A 4 5.00 -5.34 -16.24
N ALA A 5 4.50 -4.92 -15.07
CA ALA A 5 4.54 -5.73 -13.86
C ALA A 5 3.63 -6.98 -13.96
N PRO A 6 3.81 -8.02 -13.14
CA PRO A 6 2.92 -9.18 -13.12
C PRO A 6 1.49 -8.86 -12.69
N ALA A 7 0.54 -9.72 -13.07
CA ALA A 7 -0.85 -9.65 -12.63
C ALA A 7 -1.07 -10.07 -11.17
N ALA A 8 -0.08 -10.72 -10.55
CA ALA A 8 -0.06 -11.03 -9.13
C ALA A 8 1.26 -10.49 -8.58
N THR A 9 1.29 -9.21 -8.25
CA THR A 9 2.46 -8.56 -7.66
C THR A 9 2.25 -8.43 -6.15
N PRO A 10 3.04 -9.12 -5.32
CA PRO A 10 2.98 -8.97 -3.88
C PRO A 10 3.55 -7.62 -3.43
N VAL A 11 2.77 -6.91 -2.62
CA VAL A 11 3.08 -5.61 -2.04
C VAL A 11 3.02 -5.75 -0.52
N THR A 12 4.16 -5.75 0.14
CA THR A 12 4.22 -5.87 1.60
C THR A 12 4.20 -4.48 2.22
N VAL A 13 3.34 -4.29 3.21
CA VAL A 13 3.21 -3.04 3.97
C VAL A 13 3.36 -3.36 5.46
N ASP A 14 4.27 -2.63 6.12
CA ASP A 14 4.46 -2.64 7.57
C ASP A 14 4.29 -1.22 8.11
N ILE A 15 3.16 -1.00 8.77
CA ILE A 15 2.82 0.24 9.47
C ILE A 15 2.49 -0.12 10.91
N SER A 16 3.17 0.52 11.85
CA SER A 16 2.75 0.51 13.24
C SER A 16 1.74 1.62 13.49
N HIS A 17 0.55 1.30 14.00
CA HIS A 17 -0.50 2.27 14.28
C HIS A 17 -1.44 1.74 15.37
N SER A 18 -1.90 2.62 16.25
CA SER A 18 -2.81 2.26 17.34
C SER A 18 -4.17 1.77 16.84
N TRP A 19 -4.65 2.30 15.72
CA TRP A 19 -5.95 1.94 15.13
C TRP A 19 -5.83 1.77 13.62
N ARG A 20 -5.67 0.54 13.13
CA ARG A 20 -5.51 0.32 11.68
C ARG A 20 -6.74 0.70 10.88
N GLY A 21 -7.92 0.70 11.52
CA GLY A 21 -9.20 1.13 10.94
C GLY A 21 -9.25 2.61 10.55
N ASP A 22 -8.28 3.42 10.96
CA ASP A 22 -8.20 4.82 10.57
C ASP A 22 -7.30 5.06 9.35
N LEU A 23 -6.62 4.01 8.88
CA LEU A 23 -5.67 4.09 7.79
C LEU A 23 -6.31 3.71 6.46
N LYS A 24 -6.05 4.55 5.46
CA LYS A 24 -6.21 4.20 4.05
C LYS A 24 -4.84 4.10 3.40
N VAL A 25 -4.55 2.95 2.79
CA VAL A 25 -3.28 2.65 2.14
C VAL A 25 -3.50 2.41 0.66
N GLU A 26 -2.76 3.15 -0.17
CA GLU A 26 -2.83 3.06 -1.62
C GLU A 26 -1.43 2.96 -2.24
N LEU A 27 -1.26 2.07 -3.20
CA LEU A 27 -0.06 2.01 -4.04
C LEU A 27 -0.27 2.89 -5.28
N LEU A 28 0.63 3.84 -5.50
CA LEU A 28 0.66 4.71 -6.66
C LEU A 28 1.68 4.17 -7.67
N ALA A 29 1.16 3.78 -8.84
CA ALA A 29 1.97 3.31 -9.94
C ALA A 29 2.68 4.46 -10.67
N PRO A 30 3.79 4.19 -11.39
CA PRO A 30 4.51 5.20 -12.17
C PRO A 30 3.62 5.87 -13.23
N GLY A 31 2.61 5.17 -13.74
CA GLY A 31 1.61 5.68 -14.68
C GLY A 31 0.55 6.60 -14.05
N GLY A 32 0.61 6.85 -12.74
CA GLY A 32 -0.31 7.73 -12.00
C GLY A 32 -1.59 7.05 -11.50
N ARG A 33 -1.79 5.76 -11.80
CA ARG A 33 -2.91 4.96 -11.28
C ARG A 33 -2.68 4.62 -9.81
N ALA A 34 -3.76 4.66 -9.03
CA ALA A 34 -3.77 4.30 -7.62
C ALA A 34 -4.47 2.95 -7.42
N TYR A 35 -3.87 2.09 -6.62
CA TYR A 35 -4.38 0.79 -6.23
C TYR A 35 -4.67 0.80 -4.74
N LEU A 36 -5.91 0.55 -4.37
CA LEU A 36 -6.34 0.49 -2.98
C LEU A 36 -5.85 -0.81 -2.36
N LEU A 37 -5.01 -0.71 -1.33
CA LEU A 37 -4.53 -1.87 -0.56
C LEU A 37 -5.39 -2.09 0.68
N SER A 38 -5.69 -1.01 1.41
CA SER A 38 -6.53 -1.04 2.61
C SER A 38 -7.34 0.26 2.73
N ASN A 39 -8.55 0.18 3.25
CA ASN A 39 -9.50 1.29 3.26
C ASN A 39 -10.29 1.42 4.56
N TYR A 40 -9.65 1.93 5.61
CA TYR A 40 -10.30 2.12 6.91
C TYR A 40 -10.89 0.80 7.46
N GLU A 41 -10.17 -0.29 7.25
CA GLU A 41 -10.60 -1.64 7.59
C GLU A 41 -9.82 -2.18 8.80
N GLY A 42 -10.36 -3.19 9.48
CA GLY A 42 -9.73 -3.79 10.65
C GLY A 42 -10.12 -3.16 12.00
N GLY A 43 -10.94 -2.09 11.99
CA GLY A 43 -11.54 -1.53 13.20
C GLY A 43 -10.51 -1.12 14.25
N SER A 44 -10.70 -1.61 15.48
CA SER A 44 -9.84 -1.32 16.64
C SER A 44 -8.58 -2.19 16.73
N ALA A 45 -8.19 -2.86 15.66
CA ALA A 45 -6.99 -3.68 15.65
C ALA A 45 -5.76 -2.84 15.33
N ASP A 46 -4.67 -3.07 16.04
CA ASP A 46 -3.40 -2.36 15.86
C ASP A 46 -2.67 -2.84 14.61
N ASP A 47 -1.79 -1.98 14.05
CA ASP A 47 -0.83 -2.26 12.98
C ASP A 47 -1.40 -2.75 11.63
N ILE A 48 -0.70 -2.43 10.54
CA ILE A 48 -0.87 -3.09 9.23
C ILE A 48 0.43 -3.80 8.90
N LYS A 49 0.44 -5.12 9.02
CA LYS A 49 1.55 -6.00 8.64
C LYS A 49 1.02 -7.06 7.69
N GLN A 50 0.84 -6.67 6.43
CA GLN A 50 0.16 -7.49 5.44
C GLN A 50 0.82 -7.39 4.07
N THR A 51 0.78 -8.50 3.34
CA THR A 51 1.11 -8.55 1.93
C THR A 51 -0.18 -8.55 1.12
N PHE A 52 -0.30 -7.62 0.19
CA PHE A 52 -1.41 -7.49 -0.73
C PHE A 52 -0.99 -8.00 -2.11
N GLU A 53 -1.81 -8.83 -2.74
CA GLU A 53 -1.60 -9.20 -4.13
C GLU A 53 -2.38 -8.25 -5.04
N VAL A 54 -1.66 -7.58 -5.95
CA VAL A 54 -2.23 -6.55 -6.82
C VAL A 54 -1.97 -6.88 -8.29
N ASP A 55 -2.98 -6.71 -9.12
CA ASP A 55 -2.85 -6.79 -10.59
C ASP A 55 -2.25 -5.50 -11.15
N LEU A 56 -0.96 -5.56 -11.44
CA LEU A 56 -0.17 -4.48 -12.02
C LEU A 56 0.22 -4.77 -13.48
N SER A 57 -0.44 -5.72 -14.14
CA SER A 57 -0.20 -6.11 -15.55
C SER A 57 -0.34 -4.98 -16.56
N LYS A 58 -0.98 -3.88 -16.15
CA LYS A 58 -1.21 -2.68 -16.96
C LYS A 58 -0.21 -1.55 -16.66
N GLU A 59 0.65 -1.71 -15.66
CA GLU A 59 1.61 -0.70 -15.23
C GLU A 59 3.02 -1.04 -15.70
N ALA A 60 3.80 -0.01 -16.03
CA ALA A 60 5.20 -0.18 -16.35
C ALA A 60 5.98 -0.64 -15.11
N LEU A 61 6.79 -1.69 -15.26
CA LEU A 61 7.65 -2.21 -14.18
C LEU A 61 8.63 -1.13 -13.69
N ASN A 62 9.23 -0.42 -14.65
CA ASN A 62 10.22 0.62 -14.39
C ASN A 62 9.53 1.96 -14.12
N GLY A 63 9.86 2.57 -12.99
CA GLY A 63 9.43 3.92 -12.65
C GLY A 63 9.33 4.15 -11.15
N ALA A 64 8.80 5.32 -10.78
CA ALA A 64 8.62 5.70 -9.39
C ALA A 64 7.33 5.11 -8.82
N TRP A 65 7.45 4.02 -8.08
CA TRP A 65 6.40 3.47 -7.24
C TRP A 65 6.36 4.21 -5.90
N ARG A 66 5.16 4.57 -5.43
CA ARG A 66 4.98 5.29 -4.17
C ARG A 66 3.87 4.65 -3.35
N LEU A 67 4.08 4.53 -2.05
CA LEU A 67 3.01 4.19 -1.11
C LEU A 67 2.42 5.49 -0.55
N ARG A 68 1.09 5.60 -0.58
CA ARG A 68 0.35 6.68 0.07
C ARG A 68 -0.42 6.10 1.26
N VAL A 69 -0.17 6.66 2.43
CA VAL A 69 -0.90 6.33 3.66
C VAL A 69 -1.64 7.60 4.09
N ASN A 70 -2.94 7.49 4.30
CA ASN A 70 -3.78 8.56 4.81
C ASN A 70 -4.41 8.11 6.12
N ASP A 71 -4.09 8.80 7.19
CA ASP A 71 -4.74 8.65 8.49
C ASP A 71 -5.84 9.71 8.62
N LYS A 72 -7.06 9.27 8.97
CA LYS A 72 -8.22 10.15 9.13
C LYS A 72 -8.49 10.50 10.60
N ALA A 73 -7.93 9.76 11.55
CA ALA A 73 -8.12 10.05 12.96
C ALA A 73 -7.14 11.15 13.42
N SER A 74 -7.66 12.17 14.07
CA SER A 74 -6.83 13.20 14.69
C SER A 74 -6.46 12.75 16.10
N GLY A 75 -5.16 12.54 16.37
CA GLY A 75 -4.64 12.30 17.72
C GLY A 75 -3.92 10.97 17.88
N ASP A 76 -4.19 10.00 17.00
CA ASP A 76 -3.41 8.78 16.91
C ASP A 76 -2.09 9.05 16.17
N THR A 77 -1.08 8.26 16.52
CA THR A 77 0.23 8.35 15.89
C THR A 77 0.66 6.97 15.45
N GLY A 78 1.26 6.91 14.28
CA GLY A 78 1.92 5.70 13.82
C GLY A 78 3.14 5.99 12.97
N ARG A 79 3.71 4.91 12.47
CA ARG A 79 4.94 4.91 11.72
C ARG A 79 4.84 3.92 10.58
N LEU A 80 5.12 4.38 9.37
CA LEU A 80 5.47 3.48 8.27
C LEU A 80 6.87 2.92 8.56
N ASN A 81 6.93 1.64 8.94
CA ASN A 81 8.19 0.94 9.21
C ASN A 81 8.89 0.58 7.91
N GLY A 82 8.12 0.16 6.91
CA GLY A 82 8.62 -0.15 5.59
C GLY A 82 7.53 -0.66 4.65
N TRP A 83 7.86 -0.67 3.36
CA TRP A 83 7.06 -1.33 2.36
C TRP A 83 7.94 -1.81 1.22
N SER A 84 7.49 -2.84 0.52
CA SER A 84 8.19 -3.38 -0.64
C SER A 84 7.22 -3.85 -1.72
N ILE A 85 7.71 -3.89 -2.94
CA ILE A 85 7.04 -4.46 -4.11
C ILE A 85 8.00 -5.46 -4.74
N THR A 86 7.50 -6.66 -5.05
CA THR A 86 8.31 -7.73 -5.67
C THR A 86 7.66 -8.11 -7.00
N PHE A 87 8.41 -7.96 -8.10
CA PHE A 87 7.97 -8.30 -9.45
C PHE A 87 8.48 -9.66 -9.91
#